data_AF-A0A966PZ99-F1
#
_entry.id   AF-A0A966PZ99-F1
#
_cell.length_a   1.000
_cell.length_b   1.000
_cell.length_c   1.000
_cell.angle_alpha   90.00
_cell.angle_beta   90.00
_cell.angle_gamma   90.00
#
_symmetry.space_group_name_H-M   'P 1'
#
loop_
_entity.id
_entity.type
_entity.pdbx_description
1 polymer ?
#
loop_
_entity_poly.entity_id
_entity_poly.type
_entity_poly.pdbx_seq_one_letter_code
_entity_poly.pdbx_strand_id
1 'polypeptide(L)'
;MAKTKISEYSSTSAGANLNTDIANINIDEGCAPSGINNAIRTLMAQVKDLQSGASGDTIPIAAGGTGAANATTARSNLGLAIGTDVQAYNANYVASNANNSYTGKQTFVGTSSVLASKFTNALEGVTVSATAATGTINYDVTTQSVLYYTTNASANWTVNFRGSSGTSLDTAMSTGEAITVVFLVSQGATAYYNNAVTVDGSSVTPKYQGGTAWSSGNASGVDAYSYTIIKTGSATFSVFAA
;
A
#
# COMPACT_ATOMS: atom_id res chain seq x y z
N MET A 1 -55.48 12.67 -22.06
CA MET A 1 -54.26 13.12 -22.77
C MET A 1 -53.64 11.88 -23.37
N ALA A 2 -53.14 11.97 -24.62
CA ALA A 2 -52.53 10.83 -25.31
C ALA A 2 -51.36 10.27 -24.50
N LYS A 3 -51.28 8.94 -24.32
CA LYS A 3 -50.12 8.30 -23.69
C LYS A 3 -49.01 8.09 -24.73
N THR A 4 -48.04 8.98 -24.75
CA THR A 4 -46.98 9.08 -25.77
C THR A 4 -45.65 8.45 -25.34
N LYS A 5 -45.49 8.07 -24.07
CA LYS A 5 -44.27 7.42 -23.55
C LYS A 5 -44.56 6.45 -22.40
N ILE A 6 -43.57 5.62 -22.06
CA ILE A 6 -43.75 4.49 -21.14
C ILE A 6 -44.12 4.96 -19.73
N SER A 7 -43.55 6.08 -19.26
CA SER A 7 -43.82 6.61 -17.91
C SER A 7 -45.26 7.10 -17.70
N GLU A 8 -46.05 7.27 -18.76
CA GLU A 8 -47.46 7.71 -18.69
C GLU A 8 -48.44 6.54 -18.52
N TYR A 9 -47.95 5.30 -18.65
CA TYR A 9 -48.73 4.11 -18.35
C TYR A 9 -48.90 3.91 -16.85
N SER A 10 -50.08 3.44 -16.47
CA SER A 10 -50.31 2.97 -15.11
C SER A 10 -49.56 1.65 -14.91
N SER A 11 -48.95 1.48 -13.74
CA SER A 11 -48.41 0.18 -13.31
C SER A 11 -49.51 -0.84 -12.95
N THR A 12 -50.77 -0.40 -12.88
CA THR A 12 -51.94 -1.26 -12.65
C THR A 12 -52.75 -1.44 -13.93
N SER A 13 -53.23 -2.67 -14.14
CA SER A 13 -54.08 -3.05 -15.28
C SER A 13 -55.57 -3.17 -14.92
N ALA A 14 -55.93 -3.05 -13.64
CA ALA A 14 -57.30 -3.19 -13.17
C ALA A 14 -57.83 -1.87 -12.59
N GLY A 15 -58.90 -1.34 -13.19
CA GLY A 15 -59.56 -0.09 -12.81
C GLY A 15 -60.18 0.61 -14.03
N ALA A 16 -61.27 1.37 -13.84
CA ALA A 16 -61.93 2.07 -14.94
C ALA A 16 -60.96 3.05 -15.61
N ASN A 17 -60.90 3.02 -16.95
CA ASN A 17 -60.14 3.96 -17.79
C ASN A 17 -58.60 3.94 -17.60
N LEU A 18 -58.03 2.84 -17.08
CA LEU A 18 -56.57 2.69 -16.98
C LEU A 18 -56.01 2.00 -18.21
N ASN A 19 -54.95 2.59 -18.79
CA ASN A 19 -54.22 2.05 -19.95
C ASN A 19 -55.14 1.67 -21.13
N THR A 20 -56.22 2.44 -21.35
CA THR A 20 -57.17 2.25 -22.47
C THR A 20 -56.76 3.01 -23.74
N ASP A 21 -55.61 3.68 -23.73
CA ASP A 21 -55.08 4.48 -24.85
C ASP A 21 -53.57 4.28 -25.02
N ILE A 22 -53.12 4.24 -26.27
CA ILE A 22 -51.70 4.35 -26.67
C ILE A 22 -51.59 5.41 -27.76
N ALA A 23 -51.05 6.58 -27.43
CA ALA A 23 -50.88 7.73 -28.31
C ALA A 23 -52.15 8.12 -29.11
N ASN A 24 -53.30 8.27 -28.43
CA ASN A 24 -54.63 8.52 -29.02
C ASN A 24 -55.22 7.33 -29.82
N ILE A 25 -54.67 6.12 -29.68
CA ILE A 25 -55.26 4.90 -30.22
C ILE A 25 -56.04 4.20 -29.10
N ASN A 26 -57.37 4.17 -29.24
CA ASN A 26 -58.26 3.47 -28.30
C ASN A 26 -58.01 1.96 -28.32
N ILE A 27 -57.73 1.39 -27.15
CA ILE A 27 -57.55 -0.04 -26.91
C ILE A 27 -58.53 -0.59 -25.87
N ASP A 28 -59.59 0.15 -25.56
CA ASP A 28 -60.67 -0.30 -24.66
C ASP A 28 -61.48 -1.47 -25.27
N GLU A 29 -62.30 -2.12 -24.44
CA GLU A 29 -63.16 -3.22 -24.85
C GLU A 29 -64.03 -2.83 -26.07
N GLY A 30 -64.08 -3.72 -27.07
CA GLY A 30 -64.85 -3.49 -28.29
C GLY A 30 -64.15 -2.63 -29.36
N CYS A 31 -62.87 -2.27 -29.18
CA CYS A 31 -62.10 -1.60 -30.23
C CYS A 31 -61.88 -2.49 -31.48
N ALA A 32 -61.65 -1.85 -32.63
CA ALA A 32 -61.42 -2.56 -33.88
C ALA A 32 -60.07 -3.31 -33.88
N PRO A 33 -59.96 -4.52 -34.46
CA PRO A 33 -58.69 -5.26 -34.54
C PRO A 33 -57.53 -4.49 -35.21
N SER A 34 -57.84 -3.60 -36.16
CA SER A 34 -56.85 -2.72 -36.78
C SER A 34 -56.26 -1.68 -35.83
N GLY A 35 -57.07 -1.18 -34.89
CA GLY A 35 -56.64 -0.28 -33.81
C GLY A 35 -55.62 -0.96 -32.90
N ILE A 36 -55.87 -2.22 -32.53
CA ILE A 36 -54.93 -3.03 -31.75
C ILE A 36 -53.58 -3.20 -32.48
N ASN A 37 -53.60 -3.54 -33.77
CA ASN A 37 -52.37 -3.69 -34.55
C ASN A 37 -51.55 -2.38 -34.62
N ASN A 38 -52.23 -1.23 -34.72
CA ASN A 38 -51.57 0.08 -34.69
C ASN A 38 -51.00 0.40 -33.30
N ALA A 39 -51.78 0.17 -32.24
CA ALA A 39 -51.36 0.40 -30.86
C ALA A 39 -50.10 -0.42 -30.50
N ILE A 40 -50.03 -1.69 -30.93
CA ILE A 40 -48.85 -2.54 -30.72
C ILE A 40 -47.62 -1.96 -31.44
N ARG A 41 -47.75 -1.50 -32.69
CA ARG A 41 -46.65 -0.85 -33.40
C ARG A 41 -46.16 0.42 -32.69
N THR A 42 -47.10 1.23 -32.19
CA THR A 42 -46.77 2.44 -31.42
C THR A 42 -46.07 2.08 -30.11
N LEU A 43 -46.54 1.07 -29.38
CA LEU A 43 -45.90 0.62 -28.15
C LEU A 43 -44.48 0.11 -28.40
N MET A 44 -44.26 -0.67 -29.46
CA MET A 44 -42.92 -1.11 -29.86
C MET A 44 -41.98 0.07 -30.10
N ALA A 45 -42.46 1.15 -30.71
CA ALA A 45 -41.69 2.38 -30.90
C ALA A 45 -41.37 3.08 -29.55
N GLN A 46 -42.37 3.24 -28.67
CA GLN A 46 -42.14 3.84 -27.35
C GLN A 46 -41.19 3.05 -26.46
N VAL A 47 -41.23 1.71 -26.51
CA VAL A 47 -40.28 0.84 -25.81
C VAL A 47 -38.87 1.05 -26.37
N LYS A 48 -38.74 1.22 -27.70
CA LYS A 48 -37.46 1.52 -28.31
C LYS A 48 -36.93 2.89 -27.90
N ASP A 49 -37.81 3.88 -27.79
CA ASP A 49 -37.46 5.24 -27.35
C ASP A 49 -37.07 5.30 -25.87
N LEU A 50 -37.69 4.49 -25.01
CA LEU A 50 -37.25 4.31 -23.63
C LEU A 50 -35.83 3.73 -23.58
N GLN A 51 -35.56 2.69 -24.38
CA GLN A 51 -34.24 2.04 -24.41
C GLN A 51 -33.14 2.99 -24.91
N SER A 52 -33.42 3.81 -25.92
CA SER A 52 -32.45 4.75 -26.49
C SER A 52 -32.30 6.04 -25.68
N GLY A 53 -33.19 6.30 -24.72
CA GLY A 53 -33.28 7.56 -23.99
C GLY A 53 -33.97 8.68 -24.77
N ALA A 54 -34.50 8.40 -25.97
CA ALA A 54 -35.19 9.39 -26.81
C ALA A 54 -36.58 9.78 -26.25
N SER A 55 -37.20 8.94 -25.42
CA SER A 55 -38.52 9.24 -24.83
C SER A 55 -38.49 10.34 -23.77
N GLY A 56 -37.30 10.70 -23.27
CA GLY A 56 -37.13 11.58 -22.10
C GLY A 56 -37.52 10.93 -20.77
N ASP A 57 -37.89 9.64 -20.77
CA ASP A 57 -38.11 8.86 -19.55
C ASP A 57 -36.78 8.41 -18.96
N THR A 58 -36.72 8.32 -17.63
CA THR A 58 -35.54 7.83 -16.91
C THR A 58 -35.64 6.33 -16.63
N ILE A 59 -34.58 5.56 -16.92
CA ILE A 59 -34.41 4.20 -16.40
C ILE A 59 -33.56 4.31 -15.12
N PRO A 60 -34.04 3.85 -13.94
CA PRO A 60 -33.27 3.89 -12.70
C PRO A 60 -31.95 3.12 -12.83
N ILE A 61 -30.90 3.57 -12.13
CA ILE A 61 -29.57 2.93 -12.15
C ILE A 61 -29.67 1.44 -11.75
N ALA A 62 -30.46 1.13 -10.73
CA ALA A 62 -30.70 -0.26 -10.27
C ALA A 62 -31.43 -1.14 -11.30
N ALA A 63 -32.06 -0.54 -12.31
CA ALA A 63 -32.75 -1.22 -13.41
C ALA A 63 -31.95 -1.17 -14.73
N GLY A 64 -30.65 -0.87 -14.68
CA GLY A 64 -29.79 -0.80 -15.88
C GLY A 64 -29.67 0.60 -16.50
N GLY A 65 -30.03 1.66 -15.76
CA GLY A 65 -30.00 3.07 -16.19
C GLY A 65 -28.65 3.63 -16.65
N THR A 66 -27.58 2.82 -16.63
CA THR A 66 -26.30 3.16 -17.26
C THR A 66 -26.26 2.78 -18.74
N GLY A 67 -27.24 2.05 -19.28
CA GLY A 67 -27.25 1.63 -20.69
C GLY A 67 -26.11 0.66 -21.05
N ALA A 68 -25.54 -0.03 -20.06
CA ALA A 68 -24.36 -0.87 -20.21
C ALA A 68 -24.66 -2.36 -19.98
N ALA A 69 -24.08 -3.23 -20.81
CA ALA A 69 -24.18 -4.69 -20.67
C ALA A 69 -23.09 -5.31 -19.79
N ASN A 70 -22.10 -4.52 -19.36
CA ASN A 70 -21.00 -4.97 -18.51
C ASN A 70 -20.53 -3.84 -17.59
N ALA A 71 -19.75 -4.21 -16.57
CA ALA A 71 -19.26 -3.26 -15.57
C ALA A 71 -18.37 -2.16 -16.15
N THR A 72 -17.58 -2.44 -17.20
CA THR A 72 -16.68 -1.46 -17.80
C THR A 72 -17.44 -0.34 -18.50
N THR A 73 -18.40 -0.68 -19.35
CA THR A 73 -19.25 0.30 -20.03
C THR A 73 -20.11 1.06 -19.01
N ALA A 74 -20.57 0.42 -17.94
CA ALA A 74 -21.36 1.08 -16.89
C ALA A 74 -20.55 2.18 -16.19
N ARG A 75 -19.29 1.91 -15.84
CA ARG A 75 -18.39 2.91 -15.25
C ARG A 75 -18.12 4.06 -16.21
N SER A 76 -17.83 3.76 -17.47
CA SER A 76 -17.60 4.77 -18.50
C SER A 76 -18.82 5.70 -18.66
N ASN A 77 -20.03 5.14 -18.67
CA ASN A 77 -21.26 5.92 -18.84
C ASN A 77 -21.60 6.80 -17.61
N LEU A 78 -21.10 6.43 -16.42
CA LEU A 78 -21.14 7.26 -15.22
C LEU A 78 -20.00 8.29 -15.15
N GLY A 79 -19.09 8.31 -16.13
CA GLY A 79 -17.91 9.18 -16.14
C GLY A 79 -16.81 8.76 -15.16
N LEU A 80 -16.83 7.50 -14.69
CA LEU A 80 -15.89 6.99 -13.69
C LEU A 80 -14.75 6.21 -14.36
N ALA A 81 -13.51 6.60 -14.07
CA ALA A 81 -12.30 5.89 -14.44
C ALA A 81 -11.68 5.16 -13.24
N ILE A 82 -11.37 3.87 -13.42
CA ILE A 82 -10.63 3.09 -12.43
C ILE A 82 -9.19 3.61 -12.33
N GLY A 83 -8.71 3.84 -11.10
CA GLY A 83 -7.41 4.47 -10.81
C GLY A 83 -7.47 6.00 -10.72
N THR A 84 -8.59 6.63 -11.08
CA THR A 84 -8.80 8.08 -10.91
C THR A 84 -9.98 8.34 -9.98
N ASP A 85 -11.20 7.99 -10.40
CA ASP A 85 -12.44 8.25 -9.64
C ASP A 85 -12.78 7.11 -8.68
N VAL A 86 -12.43 5.88 -9.09
CA VAL A 86 -12.63 4.66 -8.28
C VAL A 86 -11.28 3.99 -8.15
N GLN A 87 -10.87 3.67 -6.92
CA GLN A 87 -9.61 2.95 -6.70
C GLN A 87 -9.63 1.62 -7.49
N ALA A 88 -8.54 1.32 -8.20
CA ALA A 88 -8.40 0.01 -8.82
C ALA A 88 -8.44 -1.08 -7.75
N TYR A 89 -8.69 -2.32 -8.14
CA TYR A 89 -8.43 -3.44 -7.23
C TYR A 89 -6.94 -3.79 -7.28
N ASN A 90 -6.28 -3.86 -6.12
CA ASN A 90 -4.89 -4.28 -5.94
C ASN A 90 -4.83 -5.00 -4.60
N ALA A 91 -4.18 -6.16 -4.58
CA ALA A 91 -4.04 -6.98 -3.38
C ALA A 91 -3.22 -6.30 -2.27
N ASN A 92 -2.46 -5.24 -2.59
CA ASN A 92 -1.54 -4.55 -1.67
C ASN A 92 -2.03 -3.16 -1.23
N TYR A 93 -3.33 -2.85 -1.35
CA TYR A 93 -3.85 -1.60 -0.78
C TYR A 93 -3.85 -1.63 0.74
N VAL A 94 -3.63 -0.46 1.34
CA VAL A 94 -3.76 -0.22 2.78
C VAL A 94 -5.18 -0.60 3.20
N ALA A 95 -5.35 -1.74 3.83
CA ALA A 95 -6.56 -2.03 4.59
C ALA A 95 -6.53 -1.17 5.85
N SER A 96 -7.45 -0.22 5.96
CA SER A 96 -7.53 0.73 7.09
C SER A 96 -7.87 0.07 8.44
N ASN A 97 -8.29 -1.20 8.41
CA ASN A 97 -8.73 -1.98 9.57
C ASN A 97 -8.07 -3.36 9.66
N ALA A 98 -6.95 -3.59 8.98
CA ALA A 98 -6.23 -4.87 9.02
C ALA A 98 -4.71 -4.68 9.02
N ASN A 99 -4.00 -5.78 9.26
CA ASN A 99 -2.54 -5.81 9.14
C ASN A 99 -2.15 -5.70 7.66
N ASN A 100 -1.23 -4.79 7.35
CA ASN A 100 -0.70 -4.60 6.01
C ASN A 100 0.77 -5.04 5.97
N SER A 101 1.13 -5.81 4.95
CA SER A 101 2.50 -6.26 4.71
C SER A 101 2.97 -5.78 3.35
N TYR A 102 4.06 -5.01 3.33
CA TYR A 102 4.67 -4.49 2.10
C TYR A 102 6.03 -5.16 1.89
N THR A 103 6.25 -5.77 0.72
CA THR A 103 7.53 -6.40 0.37
C THR A 103 8.47 -5.47 -0.41
N GLY A 104 7.97 -4.34 -0.92
CA GLY A 104 8.77 -3.29 -1.55
C GLY A 104 9.08 -2.14 -0.59
N LYS A 105 10.22 -1.45 -0.81
CA LYS A 105 10.63 -0.26 -0.04
C LYS A 105 9.52 0.79 -0.07
N GLN A 106 8.99 1.13 1.10
CA GLN A 106 8.07 2.26 1.26
C GLN A 106 8.89 3.53 1.53
N THR A 107 8.61 4.59 0.78
CA THR A 107 9.24 5.90 0.99
C THR A 107 8.17 6.89 1.44
N PHE A 108 8.24 7.31 2.70
CA PHE A 108 7.39 8.37 3.23
C PHE A 108 8.05 9.72 2.95
N VAL A 109 7.35 10.61 2.27
CA VAL A 109 7.88 11.92 1.89
C VAL A 109 7.18 12.98 2.74
N GLY A 110 7.96 13.68 3.56
CA GLY A 110 7.50 14.86 4.30
C GLY A 110 7.55 16.12 3.42
N THR A 111 7.27 17.26 4.04
CA THR A 111 7.43 18.59 3.44
C THR A 111 8.26 19.47 4.37
N SER A 112 8.51 20.72 3.97
CA SER A 112 9.15 21.72 4.85
C SER A 112 8.35 22.00 6.13
N SER A 113 7.08 21.58 6.22
CA SER A 113 6.20 21.82 7.37
C SER A 113 5.60 20.56 7.98
N VAL A 114 5.81 19.38 7.38
CA VAL A 114 5.23 18.11 7.84
C VAL A 114 6.29 17.03 7.82
N LEU A 115 6.54 16.38 8.97
CA LEU A 115 7.42 15.22 9.06
C LEU A 115 6.83 14.03 8.29
N ALA A 116 7.69 13.24 7.67
CA ALA A 116 7.29 12.15 6.77
C ALA A 116 6.45 11.05 7.43
N SER A 117 6.72 10.74 8.69
CA SER A 117 6.03 9.67 9.43
C SER A 117 5.98 9.97 10.92
N LYS A 118 4.97 9.40 11.59
CA LYS A 118 4.83 9.36 13.05
C LYS A 118 4.40 7.96 13.44
N PHE A 119 5.21 7.30 14.26
CA PHE A 119 4.89 6.01 14.85
C PHE A 119 4.64 6.20 16.35
N THR A 120 3.51 5.69 16.85
CA THR A 120 3.29 5.61 18.31
C THR A 120 4.19 4.54 18.93
N ASN A 121 4.34 3.42 18.23
CA ASN A 121 5.32 2.38 18.48
C ASN A 121 5.65 1.68 17.14
N ALA A 122 6.80 1.03 17.08
CA ALA A 122 7.21 0.20 15.96
C ALA A 122 7.95 -1.02 16.51
N LEU A 123 7.64 -2.20 16.00
CA LEU A 123 8.46 -3.38 16.21
C LEU A 123 9.65 -3.33 15.25
N GLU A 124 10.83 -3.71 15.73
CA GLU A 124 12.05 -3.79 14.93
C GLU A 124 12.48 -5.24 14.78
N GLY A 125 13.05 -5.58 13.62
CA GLY A 125 13.59 -6.93 13.38
C GLY A 125 14.84 -7.18 14.21
N VAL A 126 14.82 -8.24 15.02
CA VAL A 126 15.99 -8.75 15.75
C VAL A 126 16.41 -10.12 15.23
N THR A 127 17.71 -10.28 14.99
CA THR A 127 18.32 -11.59 14.77
C THR A 127 19.04 -12.02 16.03
N VAL A 128 18.61 -13.14 16.63
CA VAL A 128 19.25 -13.73 17.81
C VAL A 128 20.08 -14.94 17.36
N SER A 129 21.36 -14.97 17.73
CA SER A 129 22.30 -16.01 17.29
C SER A 129 23.15 -16.52 18.45
N ALA A 130 23.27 -17.85 18.55
CA ALA A 130 24.16 -18.52 19.51
C ALA A 130 25.61 -18.58 19.00
N THR A 131 26.14 -17.44 18.55
CA THR A 131 27.50 -17.29 17.99
C THR A 131 28.34 -16.42 18.91
N ALA A 132 29.58 -16.81 19.17
CA ALA A 132 30.52 -15.98 19.92
C ALA A 132 31.08 -14.88 19.00
N ALA A 133 31.15 -13.64 19.50
CA ALA A 133 31.81 -12.58 18.76
C ALA A 133 33.34 -12.82 18.72
N THR A 134 33.88 -12.88 17.50
CA THR A 134 35.32 -13.03 17.21
C THR A 134 35.57 -12.72 15.73
N GLY A 135 36.78 -12.27 15.38
CA GLY A 135 37.16 -11.99 13.99
C GLY A 135 36.31 -10.88 13.37
N THR A 136 35.92 -11.06 12.10
CA THR A 136 35.03 -10.11 11.40
C THR A 136 33.59 -10.60 11.44
N ILE A 137 32.69 -9.76 11.94
CA ILE A 137 31.26 -10.01 11.99
C ILE A 137 30.59 -9.16 10.93
N ASN A 138 29.94 -9.80 9.96
CA ASN A 138 29.15 -9.10 8.97
C ASN A 138 27.78 -8.75 9.54
N TYR A 139 27.44 -7.46 9.53
CA TYR A 139 26.14 -6.95 9.91
C TYR A 139 25.35 -6.58 8.65
N ASP A 140 24.30 -7.35 8.36
CA ASP A 140 23.41 -7.16 7.21
C ASP A 140 22.24 -6.24 7.60
N VAL A 141 22.27 -4.98 7.15
CA VAL A 141 21.24 -4.00 7.56
C VAL A 141 19.88 -4.23 6.92
N THR A 142 19.80 -5.03 5.85
CA THR A 142 18.53 -5.33 5.17
C THR A 142 17.71 -6.40 5.88
N THR A 143 18.27 -7.12 6.85
CA THR A 143 17.59 -8.23 7.54
C THR A 143 17.26 -7.93 8.99
N GLN A 144 17.93 -6.96 9.61
CA GLN A 144 17.80 -6.70 11.05
C GLN A 144 18.15 -5.25 11.40
N SER A 145 17.44 -4.69 12.38
CA SER A 145 17.85 -3.46 13.09
C SER A 145 18.67 -3.78 14.34
N VAL A 146 18.49 -4.99 14.89
CA VAL A 146 19.20 -5.47 16.08
C VAL A 146 19.80 -6.85 15.80
N LEU A 147 21.07 -7.02 16.14
CA LEU A 147 21.73 -8.33 16.20
C LEU A 147 22.04 -8.65 17.65
N TYR A 148 21.72 -9.85 18.12
CA TYR A 148 22.04 -10.28 19.47
C TYR A 148 22.80 -11.61 19.46
N TYR A 149 24.07 -11.57 19.84
CA TYR A 149 24.92 -12.74 20.05
C TYR A 149 24.83 -13.17 21.51
N THR A 150 24.22 -14.33 21.75
CA THR A 150 23.93 -14.83 23.10
C THR A 150 25.09 -15.61 23.71
N THR A 151 26.01 -16.10 22.89
CA THR A 151 27.23 -16.79 23.34
C THR A 151 28.29 -15.76 23.69
N ASN A 152 28.98 -15.96 24.81
CA ASN A 152 30.06 -15.08 25.26
C ASN A 152 31.11 -14.85 24.18
N ALA A 153 31.48 -13.59 23.95
CA ALA A 153 32.59 -13.24 23.05
C ALA A 153 33.87 -13.99 23.43
N SER A 154 34.66 -14.35 22.42
CA SER A 154 35.89 -15.14 22.59
C SER A 154 37.17 -14.40 22.18
N ALA A 155 37.04 -13.26 21.51
CA ALA A 155 38.12 -12.33 21.18
C ALA A 155 37.54 -10.93 20.93
N ASN A 156 38.39 -9.90 20.82
CA ASN A 156 37.97 -8.65 20.21
C ASN A 156 37.62 -8.87 18.74
N TRP A 157 36.72 -8.05 18.19
CA TRP A 157 36.18 -8.26 16.86
C TRP A 157 36.08 -6.97 16.05
N THR A 158 36.00 -7.15 14.74
CA THR A 158 35.64 -6.13 13.77
C THR A 158 34.17 -6.27 13.39
N VAL A 159 33.39 -5.20 13.42
CA VAL A 159 32.05 -5.19 12.81
C VAL A 159 32.14 -4.61 11.40
N ASN A 160 31.67 -5.38 10.41
CA ASN A 160 31.56 -4.95 9.03
C ASN A 160 30.10 -4.69 8.66
N PHE A 161 29.72 -3.43 8.47
CA PHE A 161 28.38 -3.07 8.01
C PHE A 161 28.28 -3.19 6.49
N ARG A 162 27.22 -3.82 6.01
CA ARG A 162 26.89 -3.98 4.59
C ARG A 162 25.38 -4.00 4.40
N GLY A 163 24.91 -3.86 3.16
CA GLY A 163 23.50 -4.08 2.82
C GLY A 163 23.10 -5.52 3.12
N SER A 164 23.72 -6.44 2.40
CA SER A 164 23.60 -7.90 2.55
C SER A 164 24.88 -8.59 2.09
N SER A 165 24.92 -9.93 2.04
CA SER A 165 26.04 -10.67 1.43
C SER A 165 26.22 -10.39 -0.07
N GLY A 166 25.16 -9.97 -0.77
CA GLY A 166 25.18 -9.68 -2.21
C GLY A 166 25.01 -8.19 -2.57
N THR A 167 24.93 -7.30 -1.58
CA THR A 167 24.67 -5.87 -1.80
C THR A 167 25.50 -5.04 -0.83
N SER A 168 26.34 -4.15 -1.36
CA SER A 168 27.08 -3.20 -0.53
C SER A 168 26.14 -2.21 0.15
N LEU A 169 26.54 -1.68 1.31
CA LEU A 169 25.84 -0.57 1.94
C LEU A 169 25.84 0.66 1.03
N ASP A 170 26.92 0.85 0.26
CA ASP A 170 26.99 1.89 -0.76
C ASP A 170 25.89 1.77 -1.82
N THR A 171 25.52 0.55 -2.22
CA THR A 171 24.41 0.36 -3.17
C THR A 171 23.05 0.52 -2.49
N ALA A 172 22.94 0.08 -1.23
CA ALA A 172 21.68 0.09 -0.48
C ALA A 172 21.22 1.50 -0.06
N MET A 173 22.16 2.43 0.13
CA MET A 173 21.91 3.79 0.60
C MET A 173 22.20 4.85 -0.46
N SER A 174 21.39 5.90 -0.48
CA SER A 174 21.67 7.14 -1.20
C SER A 174 22.54 8.07 -0.34
N THR A 175 23.31 8.94 -0.99
CA THR A 175 24.04 10.02 -0.30
C THR A 175 23.05 10.90 0.46
N GLY A 176 23.32 11.18 1.73
CA GLY A 176 22.44 11.95 2.62
C GLY A 176 21.47 11.08 3.43
N GLU A 177 21.40 9.77 3.19
CA GLU A 177 20.64 8.84 4.03
C GLU A 177 21.49 8.37 5.23
N ALA A 178 20.78 8.02 6.31
CA ALA A 178 21.36 7.45 7.53
C ALA A 178 20.61 6.16 7.92
N ILE A 179 21.33 5.24 8.55
CA ILE A 179 20.74 4.05 9.19
C ILE A 179 21.32 3.87 10.59
N THR A 180 20.46 3.51 11.54
CA THR A 180 20.85 3.23 12.93
C THR A 180 20.61 1.75 13.23
N VAL A 181 21.61 1.10 13.80
CA VAL A 181 21.56 -0.33 14.14
C VAL A 181 22.18 -0.58 15.51
N VAL A 182 21.77 -1.68 16.15
CA VAL A 182 22.33 -2.10 17.45
C VAL A 182 22.91 -3.51 17.35
N PHE A 183 24.09 -3.71 17.92
CA PHE A 183 24.69 -5.03 18.12
C PHE A 183 24.87 -5.31 19.62
N LEU A 184 24.17 -6.33 20.10
CA LEU A 184 24.21 -6.83 21.47
C LEU A 184 25.12 -8.06 21.54
N VAL A 185 26.07 -8.07 22.48
CA VAL A 185 27.04 -9.17 22.63
C VAL A 185 27.12 -9.58 24.09
N SER A 186 26.82 -10.85 24.37
CA SER A 186 27.06 -11.45 25.69
C SER A 186 28.54 -11.55 25.99
N GLN A 187 28.91 -11.31 27.24
CA GLN A 187 30.29 -11.25 27.71
C GLN A 187 30.52 -12.24 28.84
N GLY A 188 31.63 -12.98 28.77
CA GLY A 188 32.08 -13.84 29.85
C GLY A 188 32.80 -13.06 30.97
N ALA A 189 33.41 -13.79 31.89
CA ALA A 189 34.26 -13.20 32.92
C ALA A 189 35.46 -12.43 32.32
N THR A 190 36.00 -12.93 31.20
CA THR A 190 36.92 -12.17 30.34
C THR A 190 36.09 -11.41 29.32
N ALA A 191 36.10 -10.09 29.40
CA ALA A 191 35.39 -9.23 28.47
C ALA A 191 36.25 -8.90 27.25
N TYR A 192 35.60 -8.83 26.10
CA TYR A 192 36.14 -8.36 24.82
C TYR A 192 35.32 -7.18 24.30
N TYR A 193 35.74 -6.52 23.24
CA TYR A 193 34.98 -5.40 22.70
C TYR A 193 35.12 -5.29 21.18
N ASN A 194 34.20 -4.53 20.59
CA ASN A 194 34.37 -4.11 19.20
C ASN A 194 35.56 -3.14 19.12
N ASN A 195 36.66 -3.60 18.54
CA ASN A 195 37.88 -2.80 18.43
C ASN A 195 38.08 -2.20 17.02
N ALA A 196 37.24 -2.55 16.04
CA ALA A 196 37.37 -2.05 14.68
C ALA A 196 36.03 -2.04 13.94
N VAL A 197 35.81 -1.02 13.13
CA VAL A 197 34.62 -0.92 12.28
C VAL A 197 35.04 -0.83 10.83
N THR A 198 34.36 -1.58 9.98
CA THR A 198 34.45 -1.45 8.54
C THR A 198 33.05 -1.24 7.95
N VAL A 199 33.00 -0.59 6.79
CA VAL A 199 31.81 -0.52 5.95
C VAL A 199 32.19 -1.06 4.59
N ASP A 200 31.47 -2.08 4.12
CA ASP A 200 31.76 -2.78 2.87
C ASP A 200 33.24 -3.24 2.78
N GLY A 201 33.80 -3.68 3.90
CA GLY A 201 35.19 -4.13 4.03
C GLY A 201 36.23 -3.00 4.14
N SER A 202 35.83 -1.73 3.96
CA SER A 202 36.73 -0.58 4.10
C SER A 202 36.75 -0.07 5.54
N SER A 203 37.94 0.18 6.09
CA SER A 203 38.09 0.67 7.47
C SER A 203 37.49 2.06 7.65
N VAL A 204 36.75 2.23 8.74
CA VAL A 204 36.19 3.52 9.17
C VAL A 204 36.52 3.73 10.63
N THR A 205 37.01 4.91 10.99
CA THR A 205 37.16 5.31 12.39
C THR A 205 35.85 5.94 12.88
N PRO A 206 35.12 5.30 13.81
CA PRO A 206 33.88 5.87 14.32
C PRO A 206 34.13 7.15 15.11
N LYS A 207 33.13 8.03 15.11
CA LYS A 207 33.02 9.15 16.02
C LYS A 207 32.28 8.66 17.26
N TYR A 208 33.02 8.39 18.33
CA TYR A 208 32.48 7.82 19.55
C TYR A 208 31.77 8.88 20.42
N GLN A 209 30.66 8.51 21.04
CA GLN A 209 30.04 9.30 22.09
C GLN A 209 31.08 9.55 23.20
N GLY A 210 31.22 10.81 23.62
CA GLY A 210 32.27 11.19 24.58
C GLY A 210 33.69 11.27 24.00
N GLY A 211 33.86 11.07 22.68
CA GLY A 211 35.10 11.33 21.96
C GLY A 211 36.20 10.28 22.12
N THR A 212 35.96 9.21 22.88
CA THR A 212 36.96 8.18 23.17
C THR A 212 36.52 6.83 22.62
N ALA A 213 37.41 6.16 21.87
CA ALA A 213 37.15 4.80 21.39
C ALA A 213 37.04 3.82 22.56
N TRP A 214 36.23 2.77 22.39
CA TRP A 214 36.16 1.69 23.38
C TRP A 214 37.51 0.99 23.51
N SER A 215 37.92 0.73 24.75
CA SER A 215 39.17 0.05 25.10
C SER A 215 38.96 -1.25 25.88
N SER A 216 37.70 -1.56 26.25
CA SER A 216 37.30 -2.73 27.04
C SER A 216 35.80 -2.98 26.87
N GLY A 217 35.37 -4.23 27.07
CA GLY A 217 33.95 -4.58 27.25
C GLY A 217 33.57 -4.72 28.71
N ASN A 218 32.32 -5.07 29.00
CA ASN A 218 31.84 -5.29 30.37
C ASN A 218 31.78 -6.79 30.72
N ALA A 219 32.54 -7.21 31.74
CA ALA A 219 32.58 -8.62 32.15
C ALA A 219 31.22 -9.08 32.73
N SER A 220 30.84 -10.32 32.41
CA SER A 220 29.60 -10.96 32.90
C SER A 220 28.33 -10.14 32.63
N GLY A 221 28.29 -9.42 31.51
CA GLY A 221 27.16 -8.58 31.08
C GLY A 221 26.81 -8.78 29.61
N VAL A 222 25.96 -7.91 29.10
CA VAL A 222 25.71 -7.76 27.65
C VAL A 222 26.14 -6.36 27.26
N ASP A 223 27.08 -6.26 26.34
CA ASP A 223 27.48 -4.99 25.76
C ASP A 223 26.51 -4.63 24.63
N ALA A 224 25.98 -3.41 24.67
CA ALA A 224 25.11 -2.87 23.63
C ALA A 224 25.85 -1.78 22.87
N TYR A 225 26.09 -2.03 21.59
CA TYR A 225 26.77 -1.10 20.72
C TYR A 225 25.78 -0.52 19.70
N SER A 226 25.55 0.79 19.75
CA SER A 226 24.69 1.50 18.81
C SER A 226 25.52 2.24 17.76
N TYR A 227 25.13 2.10 16.49
CA TYR A 227 25.84 2.73 15.37
C TYR A 227 24.84 3.51 14.52
N THR A 228 25.13 4.78 14.28
CA THR A 228 24.45 5.58 13.24
C THR A 228 25.42 5.81 12.10
N ILE A 229 25.07 5.30 10.92
CA ILE A 229 25.92 5.28 9.73
C ILE A 229 25.28 6.22 8.70
N ILE A 230 26.02 7.25 8.28
CA ILE A 230 25.56 8.25 7.31
C ILE A 230 26.39 8.10 6.05
N LYS A 231 25.75 7.92 4.90
CA LYS A 231 26.43 7.96 3.61
C LYS A 231 26.64 9.42 3.18
N THR A 232 27.89 9.85 3.08
CA THR A 232 28.26 11.25 2.78
C THR A 232 28.70 11.46 1.32
N GLY A 233 28.87 10.38 0.57
CA GLY A 233 29.21 10.37 -0.85
C GLY A 233 29.26 8.94 -1.36
N SER A 234 29.72 8.72 -2.60
CA SER A 234 29.94 7.36 -3.10
C SER A 234 31.03 6.67 -2.27
N ALA A 235 30.70 5.47 -1.76
CA ALA A 235 31.53 4.64 -0.89
C ALA A 235 32.17 5.37 0.29
N THR A 236 31.55 6.45 0.77
CA THR A 236 32.07 7.30 1.84
C THR A 236 31.05 7.46 2.94
N PHE A 237 31.47 7.12 4.17
CA PHE A 237 30.57 7.01 5.32
C PHE A 237 31.15 7.72 6.54
N SER A 238 30.27 8.37 7.30
CA SER A 238 30.52 8.77 8.67
C SER A 238 29.79 7.82 9.60
N VAL A 239 30.52 7.19 10.53
CA VAL A 239 29.94 6.30 11.54
C VAL A 239 30.02 6.97 12.91
N PHE A 240 28.90 7.03 13.61
CA PHE A 240 28.80 7.48 15.00
C PHE A 240 28.50 6.28 15.87
N ALA A 241 29.22 6.13 16.97
CA ALA A 241 29.15 4.95 17.83
C ALA A 241 28.86 5.36 19.28
N ALA A 242 27.96 4.66 19.95
CA ALA A 242 27.57 4.88 21.35
C ALA A 242 27.47 3.54 22.09
#